data_AF-A0A944E8S2-F1
#
_entry.id   AF-A0A944E8S2-F1
#
_cell.length_a   1.000
_cell.length_b   1.000
_cell.length_c   1.000
_cell.angle_alpha   90.00
_cell.angle_beta   90.00
_cell.angle_gamma   90.00
#
_symmetry.space_group_name_H-M   'P 1'
#
loop_
_entity.id
_entity.type
_entity.pdbx_description
1 polymer ?
#
loop_
_entity_poly.entity_id
_entity_poly.type
_entity_poly.pdbx_seq_one_letter_code
_entity_poly.pdbx_strand_id
1 'polypeptide(L)'
;EVAAWREGEFTWVRARTAWASGRRTRQYASVAEVEALPVPPPGEGWLYAWAWQDEEAGVVRARGFPRRGDGIGEDEATGAAAMTLTHELGRALDIRQGAGSQILTRPRPGAVVELGGRVTRHRPDGA
;
A
#
# COMPACT_ATOMS: atom_id res chain seq x y z
N GLU A 1 -12.24 1.42 -17.48
CA GLU A 1 -11.52 0.15 -17.66
C GLU A 1 -10.05 0.33 -17.29
N VAL A 2 -9.41 -0.68 -16.71
CA VAL A 2 -7.99 -0.69 -16.32
C VAL A 2 -7.29 -1.88 -16.96
N ALA A 3 -6.05 -1.71 -17.40
CA ALA A 3 -5.26 -2.84 -17.89
C ALA A 3 -4.88 -3.73 -16.70
N ALA A 4 -5.09 -5.04 -16.85
CA ALA A 4 -4.68 -6.05 -15.89
C ALA A 4 -4.02 -7.22 -16.61
N TRP A 5 -2.95 -7.78 -16.03
CA TRP A 5 -2.21 -8.90 -16.61
C TRP A 5 -1.58 -9.76 -15.52
N ARG A 6 -0.98 -10.88 -15.91
CA ARG A 6 -0.23 -11.77 -15.02
C ARG A 6 1.23 -11.83 -15.46
N GLU A 7 2.12 -11.89 -14.48
CA GLU A 7 3.56 -12.08 -14.68
C GLU A 7 4.05 -13.05 -13.61
N GLY A 8 4.31 -14.30 -14.00
CA GLY A 8 4.59 -15.39 -13.06
C GLY A 8 3.43 -15.60 -12.08
N GLU A 9 3.75 -15.54 -10.78
CA GLU A 9 2.79 -15.66 -9.68
C GLU A 9 2.06 -14.36 -9.33
N PHE A 10 2.42 -13.24 -9.96
CA PHE A 10 1.85 -11.93 -9.66
C PHE A 10 0.73 -11.56 -10.63
N THR A 11 -0.34 -11.01 -10.09
CA THR A 11 -1.37 -10.32 -10.86
C THR A 11 -1.13 -8.81 -10.75
N TRP A 12 -1.16 -8.13 -11.88
CA TRP A 12 -0.86 -6.72 -12.01
C TRP A 12 -2.06 -5.93 -12.53
N VAL A 13 -2.18 -4.69 -12.08
CA VAL A 13 -3.09 -3.69 -12.64
C VAL A 13 -2.34 -2.39 -12.90
N ARG A 14 -2.75 -1.64 -13.92
CA ARG A 14 -2.22 -0.31 -14.21
C ARG A 14 -3.24 0.76 -13.85
N ALA A 15 -2.83 1.69 -12.98
CA ALA A 15 -3.70 2.72 -12.45
C ALA A 15 -3.05 4.12 -12.51
N ARG A 16 -3.88 5.16 -12.65
CA ARG A 16 -3.43 6.56 -12.65
C ARG A 16 -3.28 7.07 -11.22
N THR A 17 -2.20 7.77 -10.90
CA THR A 17 -1.96 8.28 -9.54
C THR A 17 -3.04 9.27 -9.09
N ALA A 18 -3.67 9.99 -10.03
CA ALA A 18 -4.79 10.88 -9.75
C ALA A 18 -5.99 10.20 -9.07
N TRP A 19 -6.14 8.87 -9.16
CA TRP A 19 -7.18 8.11 -8.47
C TRP A 19 -6.91 7.90 -6.98
N ALA A 20 -5.66 8.10 -6.55
CA ALA A 20 -5.23 7.96 -5.16
C ALA A 20 -5.26 9.30 -4.39
N SER A 21 -6.07 10.27 -4.83
CA SER A 21 -6.16 11.58 -4.20
C SER A 21 -6.52 11.49 -2.70
N GLY A 22 -5.93 12.39 -1.91
CA GLY A 22 -6.21 12.52 -0.47
C GLY A 22 -5.50 11.51 0.46
N ARG A 23 -4.64 10.63 -0.08
CA ARG A 23 -3.76 9.79 0.75
C ARG A 23 -2.56 10.59 1.21
N ARG A 24 -2.30 10.59 2.52
CA ARG A 24 -1.11 11.22 3.12
C ARG A 24 -0.16 10.12 3.61
N THR A 25 1.03 10.10 3.07
CA THR A 25 2.11 9.22 3.54
C THR A 25 2.89 9.93 4.63
N ARG A 26 3.44 9.16 5.56
CA ARG A 26 4.34 9.67 6.59
C ARG A 26 5.45 8.67 6.82
N GLN A 27 6.67 9.10 6.51
CA GLN A 27 7.88 8.34 6.80
C GLN A 27 8.23 8.43 8.29
N TYR A 28 8.67 7.31 8.86
CA TYR A 28 9.23 7.15 10.20
C TYR A 28 10.68 6.68 10.11
N ALA A 29 11.43 6.81 11.21
CA ALA A 29 12.86 6.53 11.21
C ALA A 29 13.17 5.04 11.17
N SER A 30 12.25 4.19 11.66
CA SER A 30 12.45 2.75 11.68
C SER A 30 11.15 1.94 11.54
N VAL A 31 11.29 0.69 11.13
CA VAL A 31 10.22 -0.31 11.14
C VAL A 31 9.61 -0.45 12.54
N ALA A 32 10.46 -0.47 13.58
CA ALA A 32 10.01 -0.63 14.96
C ALA A 32 9.08 0.52 15.40
N GLU A 33 9.36 1.76 14.98
CA GLU A 33 8.47 2.90 15.24
C GLU A 33 7.11 2.71 14.58
N VAL A 34 7.07 2.26 13.31
CA VAL A 34 5.81 2.00 12.58
C VAL A 34 4.99 0.92 13.27
N GLU A 35 5.63 -0.18 13.68
CA GLU A 35 4.95 -1.29 14.38
C GLU A 35 4.42 -0.86 15.75
N ALA A 36 5.15 -0.02 16.47
CA ALA A 36 4.75 0.47 17.78
C ALA A 36 3.63 1.53 17.74
N LEU A 37 3.24 2.02 16.56
CA LEU A 37 2.18 3.03 16.46
C LEU A 37 0.85 2.48 17.02
N PRO A 38 0.19 3.20 17.96
CA PRO A 38 -1.17 2.89 18.31
C PRO A 38 -2.09 3.20 17.13
N VAL A 39 -3.25 2.54 17.06
CA VAL A 39 -4.30 2.93 16.12
C VAL A 39 -4.70 4.37 16.46
N PRO A 40 -4.54 5.34 15.53
CA PRO A 40 -4.87 6.73 15.80
C PRO A 40 -6.38 6.89 15.98
N PRO A 41 -6.83 7.87 16.80
CA PRO A 41 -8.25 8.14 16.94
C PRO A 41 -8.88 8.55 15.60
N PRO A 42 -10.20 8.35 15.43
CA PRO A 42 -10.94 8.88 14.30
C PRO A 42 -10.67 10.37 14.10
N GLY A 43 -10.64 10.80 12.85
CA GLY A 43 -10.37 12.19 12.51
C GLY A 43 -10.23 12.36 11.00
N GLU A 44 -9.88 13.57 10.58
CA GLU A 44 -9.86 13.86 9.15
C GLU A 44 -8.66 13.23 8.44
N GLY A 45 -8.97 12.48 7.38
CA GLY A 45 -8.03 11.98 6.37
C GLY A 45 -7.20 10.77 6.78
N TRP A 46 -6.56 10.18 5.77
CA TRP A 46 -5.74 8.98 5.91
C TRP A 46 -4.39 9.26 6.55
N LEU A 47 -3.88 8.29 7.31
CA LEU A 47 -2.47 8.20 7.68
C LEU A 47 -1.91 6.90 7.10
N TYR A 48 -0.96 7.01 6.18
CA TYR A 48 -0.18 5.89 5.68
C TYR A 48 1.23 5.97 6.27
N ALA A 49 1.43 5.31 7.41
CA ALA A 49 2.70 5.32 8.12
C ALA A 49 3.64 4.29 7.51
N TRP A 50 4.88 4.66 7.22
CA TRP A 50 5.83 3.74 6.62
C TRP A 50 7.27 4.03 7.06
N ALA A 51 8.13 3.04 6.92
CA ALA A 51 9.58 3.17 7.07
C ALA A 51 10.28 2.24 6.09
N TRP A 52 11.50 2.59 5.72
CA TRP A 52 12.37 1.67 4.99
C TRP A 52 12.70 0.47 5.88
N GLN A 53 12.40 -0.72 5.36
CA GLN A 53 12.94 -1.96 5.91
C GLN A 53 14.28 -2.28 5.24
N ASP A 54 14.38 -2.01 3.94
CA ASP A 54 15.60 -2.03 3.16
C ASP A 54 15.47 -0.98 2.04
N GLU A 55 16.15 0.15 2.19
CA GLU A 55 16.05 1.26 1.23
C GLU A 55 16.73 0.95 -0.11
N GLU A 56 17.82 0.19 -0.10
CA GLU A 56 18.54 -0.16 -1.33
C GLU A 56 17.66 -1.09 -2.18
N ALA A 57 17.09 -2.12 -1.56
CA ALA A 57 16.17 -3.05 -2.23
C ALA A 57 14.77 -2.47 -2.48
N GLY A 58 14.44 -1.30 -1.92
CA GLY A 58 13.12 -0.68 -2.06
C GLY A 58 12.01 -1.38 -1.26
N VAL A 59 12.37 -2.04 -0.15
CA VAL A 59 11.43 -2.74 0.73
C VAL A 59 10.95 -1.79 1.81
N VAL A 60 9.62 -1.66 1.90
CA VAL A 60 8.95 -0.75 2.83
C VAL A 60 8.08 -1.57 3.78
N ARG A 61 8.15 -1.24 5.07
CA ARG A 61 7.09 -1.62 6.02
C ARG A 61 6.08 -0.49 6.11
N ALA A 62 4.80 -0.78 5.97
CA ALA A 62 3.73 0.21 6.05
C ALA A 62 2.53 -0.25 6.89
N ARG A 63 1.81 0.71 7.47
CA ARG A 63 0.52 0.54 8.13
C ARG A 63 -0.45 1.61 7.66
N GLY A 64 -1.67 1.21 7.33
CA GLY A 64 -2.69 2.08 6.73
C GLY A 64 -3.83 2.36 7.70
N PHE A 65 -4.01 3.61 8.10
CA PHE A 65 -5.06 4.02 9.03
C PHE A 65 -6.10 4.90 8.31
N PRO A 66 -7.33 4.40 8.09
CA PRO A 66 -8.39 5.14 7.41
C PRO A 66 -8.90 6.34 8.20
N ARG A 67 -8.93 6.23 9.54
CA ARG A 67 -9.43 7.24 10.50
C ARG A 67 -10.89 7.71 10.25
N ARG A 68 -11.64 6.99 9.43
CA ARG A 68 -13.00 7.35 8.97
C ARG A 68 -14.13 7.07 9.97
N GLY A 69 -13.83 6.45 11.12
CA GLY A 69 -14.81 6.19 12.17
C GLY A 69 -15.83 5.09 11.87
N ASP A 70 -15.58 4.22 10.88
CA ASP A 70 -16.47 3.13 10.48
C ASP A 70 -16.12 1.77 11.14
N GLY A 71 -15.32 1.79 12.20
CA GLY A 71 -14.86 0.60 12.90
C GLY A 71 -13.61 -0.05 12.30
N ILE A 72 -13.13 0.36 11.12
CA ILE A 72 -11.86 -0.11 10.56
C ILE A 72 -10.74 0.82 11.02
N GLY A 73 -10.10 0.45 12.13
CA GLY A 73 -8.97 1.18 12.70
C GLY A 73 -7.72 1.11 11.84
N GLU A 74 -7.47 -0.05 11.23
CA GLU A 74 -6.33 -0.32 10.35
C GLU A 74 -6.77 -1.17 9.16
N ASP A 75 -6.26 -0.82 7.98
CA ASP A 75 -6.49 -1.53 6.73
C ASP A 75 -5.31 -2.43 6.40
N GLU A 76 -5.61 -3.69 6.07
CA GLU A 76 -4.61 -4.75 5.85
C GLU A 76 -3.81 -4.50 4.57
N ALA A 77 -4.42 -3.94 3.52
CA ALA A 77 -3.75 -3.64 2.25
C ALA A 77 -4.39 -2.43 1.54
N THR A 78 -3.64 -1.33 1.39
CA THR A 78 -4.17 -0.07 0.85
C THR A 78 -3.47 0.32 -0.46
N GLY A 79 -3.90 -0.27 -1.57
CA GLY A 79 -3.29 -0.04 -2.90
C GLY A 79 -3.22 1.43 -3.33
N ALA A 80 -4.23 2.24 -3.01
CA ALA A 80 -4.21 3.67 -3.32
C ALA A 80 -3.06 4.41 -2.61
N ALA A 81 -2.81 4.12 -1.33
CA ALA A 81 -1.72 4.75 -0.60
C ALA A 81 -0.35 4.26 -1.07
N ALA A 82 -0.24 2.98 -1.42
CA ALA A 82 0.94 2.42 -2.08
C ALA A 82 1.27 3.13 -3.39
N MET A 83 0.27 3.45 -4.22
CA MET A 83 0.47 4.25 -5.44
C MET A 83 1.00 5.65 -5.15
N THR A 84 0.44 6.34 -4.16
CA THR A 84 0.90 7.67 -3.75
C THR A 84 2.36 7.63 -3.31
N LEU A 85 2.71 6.69 -2.42
CA LEU A 85 4.09 6.53 -1.94
C LEU A 85 5.08 6.26 -3.09
N THR A 86 4.70 5.38 -4.01
CA THR A 86 5.52 5.04 -5.20
C THR A 86 5.75 6.25 -6.08
N HIS A 87 4.72 7.07 -6.25
CA HIS A 87 4.81 8.30 -7.03
C HIS A 87 5.72 9.34 -6.36
N GLU A 88 5.59 9.51 -5.05
CA GLU A 88 6.42 10.43 -4.25
C GLU A 88 7.91 10.04 -4.28
N LEU A 89 8.21 8.75 -4.14
CA LEU A 89 9.59 8.24 -4.12
C LEU A 89 10.18 8.03 -5.52
N GLY A 90 9.36 8.03 -6.57
CA GLY A 90 9.80 7.90 -7.95
C GLY A 90 10.47 6.56 -8.30
N ARG A 91 10.27 5.51 -7.48
CA ARG A 91 10.93 4.20 -7.64
C ARG A 91 9.97 3.05 -7.37
N ALA A 92 10.33 1.86 -7.86
CA ALA A 92 9.59 0.63 -7.56
C ALA A 92 9.74 0.26 -6.07
N LEU A 93 8.67 -0.28 -5.48
CA LEU A 93 8.64 -0.67 -4.06
C LEU A 93 8.09 -2.09 -3.88
N ASP A 94 8.63 -2.77 -2.87
CA ASP A 94 8.05 -3.97 -2.26
C ASP A 94 7.49 -3.60 -0.88
N ILE A 95 6.17 -3.38 -0.80
CA ILE A 95 5.51 -2.86 0.39
C ILE A 95 4.91 -4.01 1.18
N ARG A 96 5.35 -4.16 2.44
CA ARG A 96 4.79 -5.06 3.44
C ARG A 96 3.80 -4.30 4.31
N GLN A 97 2.50 -4.53 4.09
CA GLN A 97 1.43 -3.84 4.81
C GLN A 97 0.63 -4.80 5.71
N GLY A 98 0.17 -4.29 6.85
CA GLY A 98 -0.72 -5.03 7.74
C GLY A 98 -0.02 -6.22 8.39
N ALA A 99 -0.75 -7.30 8.62
CA ALA A 99 -0.24 -8.53 9.22
C ALA A 99 0.48 -9.44 8.22
N GLY A 100 0.19 -9.34 6.92
CA GLY A 100 0.80 -10.25 5.94
C GLY A 100 0.72 -9.84 4.48
N SER A 101 0.19 -8.67 4.17
CA SER A 101 -0.01 -8.26 2.78
C SER A 101 1.28 -7.78 2.11
N GLN A 102 1.46 -8.17 0.85
CA GLN A 102 2.52 -7.67 -0.02
C GLN A 102 1.90 -6.90 -1.19
N ILE A 103 2.34 -5.66 -1.40
CA ILE A 103 1.97 -4.83 -2.54
C ILE A 103 3.25 -4.46 -3.28
N LEU A 104 3.37 -4.90 -4.52
CA LEU A 104 4.44 -4.50 -5.41
C LEU A 104 4.01 -3.28 -6.21
N THR A 105 4.91 -2.32 -6.42
CA THR A 105 4.63 -1.15 -7.23
C THR A 105 5.74 -0.87 -8.22
N ARG A 106 5.38 -0.39 -9.41
CA ARG A 106 6.32 0.06 -10.44
C ARG A 106 5.84 1.40 -11.00
N PRO A 107 6.60 2.50 -10.84
CA PRO A 107 6.26 3.76 -11.48
C PRO A 107 6.42 3.65 -13.00
N ARG A 108 5.53 4.30 -13.75
CA ARG A 108 5.58 4.40 -15.20
C ARG A 108 5.51 5.88 -15.62
N PRO A 109 6.00 6.24 -16.82
CA PRO A 109 5.81 7.58 -17.36
C PRO A 109 4.33 7.98 -17.38
N GLY A 110 4.06 9.29 -17.22
CA GLY A 110 2.70 9.83 -17.34
C GLY A 110 1.82 9.67 -16.10
N ALA A 111 2.40 9.70 -14.89
CA ALA A 111 1.69 9.64 -13.61
C ALA A 111 0.82 8.35 -13.47
N VAL A 112 1.42 7.23 -13.85
CA VAL A 112 0.83 5.89 -13.78
C VAL A 112 1.69 5.00 -12.89
N VAL A 113 1.03 4.14 -12.12
CA VAL A 113 1.67 3.11 -11.31
C VAL A 113 1.08 1.76 -11.68
N GLU A 114 1.94 0.76 -11.80
CA GLU A 114 1.53 -0.64 -11.87
C GLU A 114 1.56 -1.20 -10.45
N LEU A 115 0.43 -1.78 -10.02
CA LEU A 115 0.26 -2.43 -8.72
C LEU A 115 0.24 -3.94 -8.94
N GLY A 116 1.03 -4.67 -8.18
CA GLY A 116 1.17 -6.11 -8.26
C GLY A 116 0.97 -6.77 -6.91
N GLY A 117 0.50 -8.02 -6.94
CA GLY A 117 0.40 -8.85 -5.75
C GLY A 117 0.07 -10.29 -6.11
N ARG A 118 0.37 -11.19 -5.16
CA ARG A 118 -0.18 -12.55 -5.21
C ARG A 118 -1.64 -12.48 -4.78
N VAL A 119 -2.51 -13.18 -5.49
CA VAL A 119 -3.94 -13.22 -5.19
C VAL A 119 -4.41 -14.66 -5.14
N THR A 120 -5.22 -14.98 -4.15
CA THR A 120 -5.94 -16.24 -4.09
C THR A 120 -7.43 -15.97 -4.15
N ARG A 121 -8.20 -16.89 -4.72
CA ARG A 121 -9.65 -16.82 -4.60
C ARG A 121 -9.98 -17.19 -3.17
N HIS A 122 -10.60 -16.28 -2.44
CA HIS A 122 -11.26 -16.63 -1.19
C HIS A 122 -12.39 -17.61 -1.52
N ARG A 123 -12.19 -18.88 -1.19
CA ARG A 123 -13.27 -19.86 -1.17
C ARG A 123 -13.87 -19.78 0.24
N PRO A 124 -15.12 -19.34 0.41
CA PRO A 124 -15.74 -19.37 1.72
C PRO A 124 -15.75 -20.82 2.21
N ASP A 125 -15.46 -21.01 3.49
CA ASP A 125 -15.51 -22.32 4.12
C ASP A 125 -16.93 -22.91 3.93
N GLY A 126 -17.00 -24.12 3.37
CA GLY A 126 -18.25 -24.89 3.26
C GLY A 126 -18.93 -25.00 1.89
N ALA A 127 -18.24 -24.74 0.77
CA ALA A 127 -18.75 -25.04 -0.59
C ALA A 127 -18.43 -26.46 -1.09
#